data_AF-A0A5S3X2V0-F1
#
_entry.id   AF-A0A5S3X2V0-F1
#
_cell.length_a   1.000
_cell.length_b   1.000
_cell.length_c   1.000
_cell.angle_alpha   90.00
_cell.angle_beta   90.00
_cell.angle_gamma   90.00
#
_symmetry.space_group_name_H-M   'P 1'
#
loop_
_entity.id
_entity.type
_entity.pdbx_description
1 polymer ?
#
loop_
_entity_poly.entity_id
_entity_poly.type
_entity_poly.pdbx_seq_one_letter_code
_entity_poly.pdbx_strand_id
1 'polypeptide(L)'
;MVIIPPKIVSGFIESQHILSEVNNGRVSPSTANLYLKHVVQFYIWAIEESEIEINDEKATPFTIQFVSIKRSDKLAHLKPKFVVQTSDLKIRVPKKPESGLNPLTSESLLTFSNKLKTEPIEFKLMCALALLSGLRKSEACSFTQEALDSAIPTSDERTRYILTVGPSTGVNTKYNKNREIEASATLICKLRDYSISERRLKKVQKLKVRGQYEPLFISQYGNQTSPGTLGARWSDFRKDINCTLNNFNYSFHDLRSTYATYRLNDLLDAGLGVGQSLDCLMSWMGHNQESTTMKYIRYLKKKTALENKFGLLDQIMHDAIKNEGYTNELL
;
A
#
# COMPACT_ATOMS: atom_id res chain seq x y z
N MET A 1 -27.40 13.01 -36.54
CA MET A 1 -26.26 13.00 -37.48
C MET A 1 -25.42 14.23 -37.19
N VAL A 2 -24.48 14.12 -36.25
CA VAL A 2 -23.56 15.20 -35.91
C VAL A 2 -22.43 15.12 -36.93
N ILE A 3 -22.38 16.06 -37.87
CA ILE A 3 -21.31 16.13 -38.87
C ILE A 3 -20.09 16.71 -38.15
N ILE A 4 -19.18 15.83 -37.73
CA ILE A 4 -17.85 16.23 -37.25
C ILE A 4 -17.00 16.49 -38.51
N PRO A 5 -16.42 17.70 -38.68
CA PRO A 5 -15.71 18.04 -39.90
C PRO A 5 -14.45 17.17 -40.09
N PRO A 6 -14.04 16.89 -41.34
CA PRO A 6 -12.92 16.00 -41.64
C PRO A 6 -11.61 16.75 -41.45
N LYS A 7 -11.06 16.70 -40.23
CA LYS A 7 -9.66 17.05 -39.95
C LYS A 7 -9.15 16.17 -38.83
N ILE A 8 -8.41 15.11 -39.16
CA ILE A 8 -7.07 14.65 -38.70
C ILE A 8 -6.61 14.91 -37.22
N VAL A 9 -7.38 15.57 -36.35
CA VAL A 9 -6.78 16.52 -35.40
C VAL A 9 -7.12 16.29 -33.92
N SER A 10 -8.23 15.64 -33.53
CA SER A 10 -8.55 15.54 -32.08
C SER A 10 -7.61 14.60 -31.30
N GLY A 11 -7.44 13.34 -31.75
CA GLY A 11 -6.57 12.38 -31.05
C GLY A 11 -5.08 12.77 -31.05
N PHE A 12 -4.61 13.36 -32.15
CA PHE A 12 -3.23 13.83 -32.28
C PHE A 12 -2.98 15.08 -31.41
N ILE A 13 -3.91 16.05 -31.36
CA ILE A 13 -3.80 17.22 -30.48
C ILE A 13 -3.82 16.82 -29.01
N GLU A 14 -4.70 15.90 -28.59
CA GLU A 14 -4.76 15.44 -27.20
C GLU A 14 -3.46 14.73 -26.80
N SER A 15 -2.88 13.94 -27.70
CA SER A 15 -1.58 13.31 -27.45
C SER A 15 -0.44 14.33 -27.32
N GLN A 16 -0.41 15.37 -28.17
CA GLN A 16 0.59 16.44 -28.10
C GLN A 16 0.42 17.29 -26.85
N HIS A 17 -0.82 17.57 -26.43
CA HIS A 17 -1.12 18.26 -25.19
C HIS A 17 -0.62 17.45 -23.99
N ILE A 18 -0.94 16.15 -23.92
CA ILE A 18 -0.47 15.27 -22.84
C ILE A 18 1.07 15.17 -22.82
N LEU A 19 1.72 15.09 -23.97
CA LEU A 19 3.19 15.11 -24.09
C LEU A 19 3.79 16.44 -23.58
N SER A 20 3.18 17.57 -23.94
CA SER A 20 3.58 18.89 -23.45
C SER A 20 3.47 18.98 -21.92
N GLU A 21 2.38 18.48 -21.34
CA GLU A 21 2.17 18.45 -19.90
C GLU A 21 3.18 17.56 -19.15
N VAL A 22 3.64 16.47 -19.79
CA VAL A 22 4.73 15.63 -19.26
C VAL A 22 6.06 16.36 -19.31
N ASN A 23 6.38 17.00 -20.43
CA ASN A 23 7.63 17.75 -20.59
C ASN A 23 7.72 18.94 -19.63
N ASN A 24 6.58 19.57 -19.33
CA ASN A 24 6.47 20.66 -18.36
C ASN A 24 6.42 20.17 -16.90
N GLY A 25 6.52 18.86 -16.65
CA GLY A 25 6.52 18.28 -15.30
C GLY A 25 5.17 18.35 -14.57
N ARG A 26 4.10 18.80 -15.24
CA ARG A 26 2.75 18.91 -14.65
C ARG A 26 2.06 17.56 -14.52
N VAL A 27 2.40 16.60 -15.40
CA VAL A 27 1.84 15.24 -15.38
C VAL A 27 2.97 14.22 -15.36
N SER A 28 2.86 13.21 -14.48
CA SER A 28 3.84 12.11 -14.48
C SER A 28 3.71 11.26 -15.75
N PRO A 29 4.81 10.73 -16.34
CA PRO A 29 4.73 9.88 -17.54
C PRO A 29 3.82 8.64 -17.38
N SER A 30 3.69 8.10 -16.16
CA SER A 30 2.76 7.01 -15.85
C SER A 30 1.30 7.46 -15.87
N THR A 31 1.01 8.65 -15.37
CA THR A 31 -0.34 9.25 -15.39
C THR A 31 -0.73 9.61 -16.82
N ALA A 32 0.20 10.16 -17.59
CA ALA A 32 -0.01 10.49 -19.00
C ALA A 32 -0.35 9.25 -19.84
N ASN A 33 0.37 8.14 -19.64
CA ASN A 33 0.02 6.86 -20.29
C ASN A 33 -1.36 6.33 -19.89
N LEU A 34 -1.83 6.59 -18.66
CA LEU A 34 -3.18 6.23 -18.24
C LEU A 34 -4.22 7.05 -19.01
N TYR A 35 -4.02 8.37 -19.13
CA TYR A 35 -4.89 9.23 -19.94
C TYR A 35 -4.93 8.80 -21.41
N LEU A 36 -3.76 8.57 -22.01
CA LEU A 36 -3.67 8.09 -23.40
C LEU A 36 -4.34 6.74 -23.59
N LYS A 37 -4.30 5.85 -22.59
CA LYS A 37 -5.03 4.58 -22.64
C LYS A 37 -6.55 4.81 -22.73
N HIS A 38 -7.09 5.78 -21.98
CA HIS A 38 -8.52 6.12 -22.06
C HIS A 38 -8.88 6.74 -23.42
N VAL A 39 -8.04 7.62 -23.95
CA VAL A 39 -8.20 8.19 -25.30
C VAL A 39 -8.25 7.09 -26.34
N VAL A 40 -7.27 6.18 -26.32
CA VAL A 40 -7.22 5.02 -27.23
C VAL A 40 -8.48 4.16 -27.12
N GLN A 41 -8.93 3.86 -25.90
CA GLN A 41 -10.13 3.05 -25.68
C GLN A 41 -11.41 3.73 -26.18
N PHE A 42 -11.53 5.04 -26.01
CA PHE A 42 -12.65 5.83 -26.51
C PHE A 42 -12.74 5.76 -28.05
N TYR A 43 -11.62 5.96 -28.73
CA TYR A 43 -11.58 5.91 -30.20
C TYR A 43 -11.82 4.49 -30.73
N ILE A 44 -11.28 3.45 -30.09
CA ILE A 44 -11.61 2.06 -30.47
C ILE A 44 -13.12 1.83 -30.40
N TRP A 45 -13.75 2.22 -29.28
CA TRP A 45 -15.19 2.10 -29.10
C TRP A 45 -15.98 2.89 -30.15
N ALA A 46 -15.60 4.14 -30.43
CA ALA A 46 -16.30 4.98 -31.40
C ALA A 46 -16.20 4.46 -32.85
N ILE A 47 -15.11 3.76 -33.19
CA ILE A 47 -14.96 3.09 -34.49
C ILE A 47 -15.83 1.82 -34.54
N GLU A 48 -15.83 1.01 -33.47
CA GLU A 48 -16.62 -0.23 -33.39
C GLU A 48 -18.13 0.04 -33.49
N GLU A 49 -18.62 1.11 -32.87
CA GLU A 49 -20.03 1.52 -32.93
C GLU A 49 -20.39 2.26 -34.24
N SER A 50 -19.45 2.39 -35.18
CA SER A 50 -19.64 3.12 -36.44
C SER A 50 -19.99 4.61 -36.27
N GLU A 51 -19.67 5.21 -35.12
CA GLU A 51 -19.80 6.66 -34.88
C GLU A 51 -18.67 7.45 -35.55
N ILE A 52 -17.56 6.78 -35.87
CA ILE A 52 -16.43 7.34 -36.62
C ILE A 52 -16.06 6.37 -37.75
N GLU A 53 -16.27 6.78 -38.99
CA GLU A 53 -15.78 6.06 -40.15
C GLU A 53 -14.32 6.45 -40.47
N ILE A 54 -13.44 5.44 -40.52
CA ILE A 54 -12.05 5.62 -40.94
C ILE A 54 -11.94 5.24 -42.41
N ASN A 55 -11.93 6.26 -43.26
CA ASN A 55 -11.90 6.10 -44.72
C ASN A 55 -10.47 6.09 -45.31
N ASP A 56 -9.43 6.38 -44.52
CA ASP A 56 -8.02 6.42 -44.92
C ASP A 56 -7.12 6.05 -43.73
N GLU A 57 -6.03 5.31 -43.95
CA GLU A 57 -4.98 5.05 -42.95
C GLU A 57 -4.44 6.35 -42.36
N LYS A 58 -4.37 7.43 -43.14
CA LYS A 58 -3.94 8.77 -42.65
C LYS A 58 -4.96 9.46 -41.74
N ALA A 59 -6.21 8.98 -41.72
CA ALA A 59 -7.25 9.47 -40.82
C ALA A 59 -7.28 8.70 -39.49
N THR A 60 -6.45 7.67 -39.32
CA THR A 60 -6.36 6.92 -38.06
C THR A 60 -5.73 7.80 -36.95
N PRO A 61 -6.36 7.89 -35.77
CA PRO A 61 -5.86 8.73 -34.68
C PRO A 61 -4.61 8.16 -33.98
N PHE A 62 -4.35 6.86 -34.13
CA PHE A 62 -3.18 6.15 -33.62
C PHE A 62 -3.06 4.78 -34.30
N THR A 63 -1.86 4.19 -34.22
CA THR A 63 -1.60 2.84 -34.72
C THR A 63 -1.68 1.83 -33.59
N ILE A 64 -2.48 0.78 -33.76
CA ILE A 64 -2.49 -0.37 -32.85
C ILE A 64 -1.30 -1.29 -33.18
N GLN A 65 -0.56 -1.66 -32.14
CA GLN A 65 0.58 -2.57 -32.24
C GLN A 65 0.38 -3.74 -31.28
N PHE A 66 0.81 -4.93 -31.70
CA PHE A 66 0.76 -6.14 -30.88
C PHE A 66 2.17 -6.50 -30.41
N VAL A 67 2.43 -6.33 -29.12
CA VAL A 67 3.74 -6.59 -28.52
C VAL A 67 3.71 -7.91 -27.77
N SER A 68 4.62 -8.82 -28.13
CA SER A 68 4.80 -10.08 -27.40
C SER A 68 5.61 -9.85 -26.12
N ILE A 69 4.98 -10.04 -24.96
CA ILE A 69 5.60 -9.92 -23.64
C ILE A 69 5.90 -11.32 -23.07
N LYS A 70 7.10 -11.50 -22.53
CA LYS A 70 7.49 -12.71 -21.80
C LYS A 70 6.76 -12.78 -20.46
N ARG A 71 6.09 -13.89 -20.15
CA ARG A 71 5.50 -14.13 -18.84
C ARG A 71 6.59 -14.44 -17.82
N SER A 72 6.40 -13.92 -16.62
CA SER A 72 7.21 -14.24 -15.43
C SER A 72 6.35 -14.73 -14.26
N ASP A 73 5.06 -14.99 -14.50
CA ASP A 73 4.13 -15.49 -13.51
C ASP A 73 4.13 -17.02 -13.46
N LYS A 74 3.36 -17.59 -12.52
CA LYS A 74 3.28 -19.03 -12.31
C LYS A 74 2.80 -19.82 -13.53
N LEU A 75 2.22 -19.17 -14.55
CA LEU A 75 1.75 -19.79 -15.80
C LEU A 75 2.77 -19.69 -16.95
N ALA A 76 3.95 -19.14 -16.70
CA ALA A 76 5.00 -18.99 -17.71
C ALA A 76 5.45 -20.33 -18.31
N HIS A 77 5.31 -21.44 -17.58
CA HIS A 77 5.63 -22.77 -18.09
C HIS A 77 4.62 -23.29 -19.13
N LEU A 78 3.35 -22.88 -19.03
CA LEU A 78 2.30 -23.28 -19.98
C LEU A 78 2.27 -22.37 -21.22
N LYS A 79 2.38 -21.06 -21.00
CA LYS A 79 2.30 -20.06 -22.09
C LYS A 79 3.37 -19.00 -21.90
N PRO A 80 4.61 -19.21 -22.35
CA PRO A 80 5.75 -18.37 -21.98
C PRO A 80 5.68 -16.93 -22.50
N LYS A 81 4.84 -16.66 -23.49
CA LYS A 81 4.61 -15.33 -24.05
C LYS A 81 3.12 -15.06 -24.18
N PHE A 82 2.73 -13.81 -23.99
CA PHE A 82 1.39 -13.34 -24.32
C PHE A 82 1.50 -12.07 -25.15
N VAL A 83 0.55 -11.89 -26.05
CA VAL A 83 0.49 -10.71 -26.90
C VAL A 83 -0.38 -9.68 -26.19
N VAL A 84 0.13 -8.46 -26.07
CA VAL A 84 -0.67 -7.32 -25.61
C VAL A 84 -0.88 -6.35 -26.76
N GLN A 85 -2.07 -5.79 -26.81
CA GLN A 85 -2.37 -4.64 -27.65
C GLN A 85 -1.79 -3.38 -27.00
N THR A 86 -1.09 -2.57 -27.79
CA THR A 86 -0.51 -1.27 -27.42
C THR A 86 -0.78 -0.26 -28.52
N SER A 87 -0.51 1.02 -28.25
CA SER A 87 -0.52 2.08 -29.28
C SER A 87 0.83 2.77 -29.38
N ASP A 88 1.08 3.37 -30.54
CA ASP A 88 2.20 4.27 -30.82
C ASP A 88 2.20 5.55 -29.97
N LEU A 89 1.06 5.92 -29.38
CA LEU A 89 0.94 7.04 -28.44
C LEU A 89 1.66 6.79 -27.09
N LYS A 90 2.06 5.55 -26.79
CA LYS A 90 2.62 5.19 -25.47
C LYS A 90 3.90 5.97 -25.17
N ILE A 91 3.86 6.81 -24.13
CA ILE A 91 5.02 7.59 -23.68
C ILE A 91 6.00 6.67 -22.94
N ARG A 92 7.28 6.74 -23.32
CA ARG A 92 8.34 6.00 -22.62
C ARG A 92 8.47 6.55 -21.21
N VAL A 93 8.11 5.74 -20.22
CA VAL A 93 8.39 6.04 -18.82
C VAL A 93 9.88 5.74 -18.59
N PRO A 94 10.71 6.73 -18.18
CA PRO A 94 12.06 6.45 -17.74
C PRO A 94 11.97 5.39 -16.64
N LYS A 95 12.82 4.35 -16.69
CA LYS A 95 12.94 3.45 -15.55
C LYS A 95 13.38 4.33 -14.38
N LYS A 96 12.46 4.65 -13.46
CA LYS A 96 12.85 5.24 -12.18
C LYS A 96 13.96 4.35 -11.62
N PRO A 97 15.02 4.91 -11.00
CA PRO A 97 15.87 4.09 -10.13
C PRO A 97 14.90 3.30 -9.26
N GLU A 98 14.99 1.96 -9.27
CA GLU A 98 14.00 1.05 -8.69
C GLU A 98 13.38 1.72 -7.47
N SER A 99 12.07 2.01 -7.48
CA SER A 99 11.40 2.76 -6.41
C SER A 99 11.96 2.33 -5.07
N GLY A 100 12.87 3.14 -4.52
CA GLY A 100 13.80 2.68 -3.52
C GLY A 100 12.98 2.27 -2.31
N LEU A 101 13.28 1.10 -1.75
CA LEU A 101 12.82 0.82 -0.40
C LEU A 101 13.34 1.97 0.48
N ASN A 102 12.44 2.65 1.17
CA ASN A 102 12.77 3.74 2.09
C ASN A 102 12.34 3.37 3.52
N PRO A 103 12.83 2.25 4.09
CA PRO A 103 12.52 1.91 5.47
C PRO A 103 13.07 2.99 6.40
N LEU A 104 12.33 3.30 7.46
CA LEU A 104 12.75 4.29 8.44
C LEU A 104 14.07 3.86 9.07
N THR A 105 14.97 4.83 9.27
CA THR A 105 16.19 4.64 10.06
C THR A 105 15.86 4.53 11.55
N SER A 106 16.79 4.04 12.36
CA SER A 106 16.61 3.94 13.81
C SER A 106 16.33 5.30 14.47
N GLU A 107 17.00 6.37 14.03
CA GLU A 107 16.74 7.75 14.47
C GLU A 107 15.32 8.19 14.06
N SER A 108 14.95 8.02 12.79
CA SER A 108 13.61 8.37 12.30
C SER A 108 12.53 7.58 13.03
N LEU A 109 12.76 6.30 13.35
CA LEU A 109 11.86 5.46 14.12
C LEU A 109 11.68 5.95 15.55
N LEU A 110 12.76 6.39 16.22
CA LEU A 110 12.69 6.90 17.58
C LEU A 110 11.95 8.24 17.65
N THR A 111 12.20 9.15 16.71
CA THR A 111 11.43 10.40 16.63
C THR A 111 9.96 10.12 16.29
N PHE A 112 9.73 9.24 15.32
CA PHE A 112 8.39 8.78 14.94
C PHE A 112 7.63 8.22 16.14
N SER A 113 8.22 7.30 16.90
CA SER A 113 7.59 6.63 18.03
C SER A 113 7.28 7.60 19.17
N ASN A 114 8.19 8.54 19.45
CA ASN A 114 7.98 9.56 20.48
C ASN A 114 6.84 10.52 20.11
N LYS A 115 6.80 11.01 18.86
CA LYS A 115 5.70 11.84 18.38
C LYS A 115 4.39 11.09 18.28
N LEU A 116 4.43 9.79 17.96
CA LEU A 116 3.22 8.97 17.86
C LEU A 116 2.49 8.87 19.20
N LYS A 117 3.16 8.94 20.35
CA LYS A 117 2.54 8.84 21.69
C LYS A 117 1.40 9.83 21.90
N THR A 118 1.54 11.05 21.38
CA THR A 118 0.58 12.16 21.53
C THR A 118 -0.55 12.13 20.51
N GLU A 119 -0.52 11.20 19.55
CA GLU A 119 -1.55 11.09 18.53
C GLU A 119 -2.81 10.36 19.03
N PRO A 120 -3.97 10.56 18.39
CA PRO A 120 -5.19 9.80 18.71
C PRO A 120 -4.96 8.29 18.58
N ILE A 121 -5.51 7.52 19.52
CA ILE A 121 -5.30 6.07 19.60
C ILE A 121 -5.61 5.33 18.29
N GLU A 122 -6.63 5.75 17.53
CA GLU A 122 -6.94 5.14 16.23
C GLU A 122 -5.81 5.30 15.22
N PHE A 123 -5.19 6.49 15.19
CA PHE A 123 -4.05 6.76 14.32
C PHE A 123 -2.82 5.97 14.79
N LYS A 124 -2.56 5.93 16.11
CA LYS A 124 -1.49 5.11 16.71
C LYS A 124 -1.59 3.65 16.29
N LEU A 125 -2.78 3.06 16.43
CA LEU A 125 -3.02 1.64 16.12
C LEU A 125 -2.96 1.35 14.61
N MET A 126 -3.48 2.22 13.74
CA MET A 126 -3.35 2.05 12.28
C MET A 126 -1.88 2.13 11.82
N CYS A 127 -1.08 3.04 12.41
CA CYS A 127 0.36 3.10 12.18
C CYS A 127 1.07 1.84 12.69
N ALA A 128 0.73 1.36 13.88
CA ALA A 128 1.30 0.15 14.46
C ALA A 128 0.97 -1.10 13.63
N LEU A 129 -0.27 -1.24 13.13
CA LEU A 129 -0.66 -2.30 12.20
C LEU A 129 0.22 -2.31 10.94
N ALA A 130 0.47 -1.14 10.34
CA ALA A 130 1.35 -1.05 9.17
C ALA A 130 2.82 -1.36 9.48
N LEU A 131 3.33 -0.85 10.61
CA LEU A 131 4.75 -0.92 10.98
C LEU A 131 5.16 -2.25 11.65
N LEU A 132 4.24 -2.93 12.34
CA LEU A 132 4.54 -4.15 13.12
C LEU A 132 3.96 -5.43 12.52
N SER A 133 3.06 -5.32 11.53
CA SER A 133 2.51 -6.48 10.80
C SER A 133 2.55 -6.31 9.28
N GLY A 134 3.14 -5.20 8.81
CA GLY A 134 3.32 -4.95 7.39
C GLY A 134 2.03 -4.66 6.64
N LEU A 135 0.93 -4.28 7.28
CA LEU A 135 -0.33 -4.00 6.55
C LEU A 135 -0.19 -2.83 5.56
N ARG A 136 -0.88 -2.94 4.42
CA ARG A 136 -1.02 -1.80 3.50
C ARG A 136 -1.94 -0.75 4.11
N LYS A 137 -1.83 0.50 3.65
CA LYS A 137 -2.70 1.61 4.11
C LYS A 137 -4.19 1.26 4.04
N SER A 138 -4.65 0.65 2.94
CA SER A 138 -6.05 0.24 2.79
C SER A 138 -6.44 -0.82 3.81
N GLU A 139 -5.57 -1.81 4.01
CA GLU A 139 -5.77 -2.94 4.92
C GLU A 139 -5.82 -2.46 6.39
N ALA A 140 -4.95 -1.52 6.79
CA ALA A 140 -4.96 -0.93 8.12
C ALA A 140 -6.24 -0.11 8.38
N CYS A 141 -6.71 0.66 7.39
CA CYS A 141 -7.96 1.42 7.49
C CYS A 141 -9.21 0.53 7.57
N SER A 142 -9.20 -0.58 6.83
CA SER A 142 -10.31 -1.53 6.76
C SER A 142 -10.13 -2.71 7.71
N PHE A 143 -9.30 -2.58 8.74
CA PHE A 143 -9.13 -3.66 9.71
C PHE A 143 -10.42 -3.84 10.50
N THR A 144 -10.81 -5.08 10.74
CA THR A 144 -12.14 -5.45 11.28
C THR A 144 -12.02 -6.20 12.60
N GLN A 145 -13.13 -6.33 13.30
CA GLN A 145 -13.23 -7.18 14.49
C GLN A 145 -12.97 -8.64 14.13
N GLU A 146 -13.51 -9.13 13.02
CA GLU A 146 -13.37 -10.52 12.59
C GLU A 146 -11.92 -10.88 12.23
N ALA A 147 -11.17 -9.92 11.67
CA ALA A 147 -9.73 -10.10 11.47
C ALA A 147 -8.98 -10.22 12.80
N LEU A 148 -9.33 -9.40 13.80
CA LEU A 148 -8.73 -9.46 15.14
C LEU A 148 -9.07 -10.75 15.88
N ASP A 149 -10.31 -11.23 15.74
CA ASP A 149 -10.80 -12.44 16.39
C ASP A 149 -10.19 -13.72 15.77
N SER A 150 -9.72 -13.64 14.52
CA SER A 150 -8.98 -14.72 13.86
C SER A 150 -7.57 -14.96 14.41
N ALA A 151 -7.12 -14.18 15.41
CA ALA A 151 -5.76 -14.24 15.93
C ALA A 151 -5.48 -15.51 16.73
N ILE A 152 -4.53 -16.32 16.24
CA ILE A 152 -4.08 -17.58 16.86
C ILE A 152 -2.60 -17.45 17.24
N PRO A 153 -2.19 -17.85 18.46
CA PRO A 153 -0.79 -17.79 18.86
C PRO A 153 0.07 -18.75 18.02
N THR A 154 1.29 -18.35 17.70
CA THR A 154 2.22 -19.17 16.90
C THR A 154 2.94 -20.24 17.72
N SER A 155 2.98 -20.09 19.04
CA SER A 155 3.64 -20.99 19.99
C SER A 155 2.96 -20.90 21.36
N ASP A 156 3.29 -21.83 22.26
CA ASP A 156 2.76 -21.87 23.62
C ASP A 156 3.17 -20.66 24.47
N GLU A 157 4.30 -20.02 24.14
CA GLU A 157 4.77 -18.79 24.78
C GLU A 157 3.91 -17.57 24.40
N ARG A 158 3.06 -17.67 23.37
CA ARG A 158 2.12 -16.65 22.91
C ARG A 158 2.74 -15.27 22.67
N THR A 159 4.01 -15.22 22.27
CA THR A 159 4.74 -13.98 21.99
C THR A 159 4.35 -13.35 20.66
N ARG A 160 3.89 -14.16 19.71
CA ARG A 160 3.40 -13.75 18.38
C ARG A 160 2.11 -14.48 18.02
N TYR A 161 1.36 -13.85 17.13
CA TYR A 161 0.08 -14.32 16.63
C TYR A 161 0.05 -14.26 15.11
N ILE A 162 -0.66 -15.20 14.51
CA ILE A 162 -1.04 -15.18 13.10
C ILE A 162 -2.51 -14.77 13.00
N LEU A 163 -2.83 -13.90 12.04
CA LEU A 163 -4.17 -13.41 11.77
C LEU A 163 -4.48 -13.51 10.28
N THR A 164 -5.75 -13.77 9.96
CA THR A 164 -6.23 -13.77 8.57
C THR A 164 -6.70 -12.39 8.15
N VAL A 165 -6.14 -11.86 7.07
CA VAL A 165 -6.62 -10.62 6.43
C VAL A 165 -7.02 -10.87 4.99
N GLY A 166 -8.20 -10.40 4.63
CA GLY A 166 -8.74 -10.48 3.28
C GLY A 166 -10.26 -10.47 3.26
N PRO A 167 -10.86 -10.84 2.13
CA PRO A 167 -12.32 -10.84 1.98
C PRO A 167 -13.05 -11.67 3.01
N SER A 168 -12.46 -12.79 3.48
CA SER A 168 -13.10 -13.64 4.48
C SER A 168 -13.26 -12.95 5.84
N THR A 169 -12.47 -11.92 6.12
CA THR A 169 -12.52 -11.12 7.34
C THR A 169 -12.94 -9.66 7.06
N GLY A 170 -13.39 -9.33 5.85
CA GLY A 170 -13.81 -7.97 5.48
C GLY A 170 -12.67 -6.96 5.31
N VAL A 171 -11.41 -7.40 5.32
CA VAL A 171 -10.26 -6.51 5.12
C VAL A 171 -9.97 -6.32 3.63
N ASN A 172 -9.88 -5.07 3.20
CA ASN A 172 -9.65 -4.67 1.80
C ASN A 172 -8.19 -4.89 1.37
N THR A 173 -7.86 -6.14 1.04
CA THR A 173 -6.56 -6.54 0.52
C THR A 173 -6.46 -6.31 -0.99
N LYS A 174 -5.23 -6.17 -1.47
CA LYS A 174 -4.96 -6.03 -2.90
C LYS A 174 -5.41 -7.28 -3.66
N TYR A 175 -6.20 -7.09 -4.72
CA TYR A 175 -6.79 -8.16 -5.54
C TYR A 175 -7.75 -9.09 -4.80
N ASN A 176 -8.31 -8.66 -3.65
CA ASN A 176 -9.31 -9.43 -2.91
C ASN A 176 -8.78 -10.83 -2.52
N LYS A 177 -7.54 -10.90 -2.02
CA LYS A 177 -6.89 -12.16 -1.65
C LYS A 177 -6.77 -12.29 -0.14
N ASN A 178 -7.10 -13.47 0.38
CA ASN A 178 -6.77 -13.83 1.75
C ASN A 178 -5.26 -14.05 1.87
N ARG A 179 -4.71 -13.64 3.01
CA ARG A 179 -3.34 -13.93 3.43
C ARG A 179 -3.26 -13.89 4.94
N GLU A 180 -2.25 -14.55 5.47
CA GLU A 180 -1.92 -14.45 6.87
C GLU A 180 -0.95 -13.28 7.11
N ILE A 181 -1.07 -12.65 8.27
CA ILE A 181 -0.08 -11.71 8.80
C ILE A 181 0.40 -12.22 10.15
N GLU A 182 1.62 -11.84 10.51
CA GLU A 182 2.17 -12.06 11.84
C GLU A 182 2.22 -10.73 12.60
N ALA A 183 1.86 -10.76 13.88
CA ALA A 183 1.94 -9.61 14.78
C ALA A 183 2.40 -10.04 16.18
N SER A 184 3.07 -9.12 16.89
CA SER A 184 3.46 -9.35 18.29
C SER A 184 2.25 -9.35 19.23
N ALA A 185 2.35 -10.10 20.33
CA ALA A 185 1.32 -10.15 21.37
C ALA A 185 0.93 -8.76 21.89
N THR A 186 1.91 -7.87 22.03
CA THR A 186 1.69 -6.47 22.44
C THR A 186 0.67 -5.79 21.52
N LEU A 187 0.86 -5.87 20.20
CA LEU A 187 -0.04 -5.21 19.24
C LEU A 187 -1.45 -5.83 19.33
N ILE A 188 -1.55 -7.15 19.42
CA ILE A 188 -2.84 -7.85 19.51
C ILE A 188 -3.59 -7.48 20.78
N CYS A 189 -2.92 -7.47 21.93
CA CYS A 189 -3.52 -7.03 23.18
C CYS A 189 -4.02 -5.59 23.08
N LYS A 190 -3.24 -4.66 22.49
CA LYS A 190 -3.66 -3.27 22.34
C LYS A 190 -4.85 -3.08 21.40
N LEU A 191 -4.93 -3.87 20.33
CA LEU A 191 -6.11 -3.86 19.45
C LEU A 191 -7.35 -4.40 20.17
N ARG A 192 -7.19 -5.45 20.99
CA ARG A 192 -8.26 -6.01 21.83
C ARG A 192 -8.73 -5.01 22.88
N ASP A 193 -7.81 -4.38 23.61
CA ASP A 193 -8.11 -3.32 24.59
C ASP A 193 -8.93 -2.20 23.95
N TYR A 194 -8.50 -1.74 22.76
CA TYR A 194 -9.24 -0.72 22.01
C TYR A 194 -10.61 -1.21 21.55
N SER A 195 -10.73 -2.47 21.10
CA SER A 195 -11.98 -3.05 20.59
C SER A 195 -13.12 -3.09 21.62
N ILE A 196 -12.79 -3.11 22.90
CA ILE A 196 -13.76 -3.09 24.01
C ILE A 196 -13.80 -1.74 24.73
N SER A 197 -13.01 -0.76 24.31
CA SER A 197 -12.95 0.55 24.94
C SER A 197 -14.27 1.31 24.78
N GLU A 198 -14.67 2.06 25.81
CA GLU A 198 -15.89 2.90 25.76
C GLU A 198 -15.85 3.87 24.57
N ARG A 199 -14.67 4.45 24.30
CA ARG A 199 -14.42 5.31 23.13
C ARG A 199 -14.83 4.63 21.82
N ARG A 200 -14.43 3.37 21.61
CA ARG A 200 -14.76 2.62 20.40
C ARG A 200 -16.22 2.21 20.40
N LEU A 201 -16.78 1.75 21.52
CA LEU A 201 -18.20 1.40 21.63
C LEU A 201 -19.12 2.59 21.31
N LYS A 202 -18.80 3.80 21.78
CA LYS A 202 -19.49 5.06 21.40
C LYS A 202 -19.47 5.31 19.89
N LYS A 203 -18.39 4.93 19.20
CA LYS A 203 -18.29 5.07 17.74
C LYS A 203 -19.06 3.97 17.00
N VAL A 204 -19.08 2.75 17.52
CA VAL A 204 -19.90 1.65 16.98
C VAL A 204 -21.39 2.03 16.99
N GLN A 205 -21.86 2.70 18.04
CA GLN A 205 -23.24 3.21 18.10
C GLN A 205 -23.57 4.22 17.00
N LYS A 206 -22.56 4.95 16.49
CA LYS A 206 -22.72 5.91 15.38
C LYS A 206 -22.60 5.28 14.00
N LEU A 207 -22.29 3.98 13.92
CA LEU A 207 -22.03 3.30 12.65
C LEU A 207 -23.30 3.31 11.78
N LYS A 208 -23.22 3.98 10.62
CA LYS A 208 -24.36 4.20 9.72
C LYS A 208 -24.80 2.94 8.99
N VAL A 209 -23.82 2.12 8.59
CA VAL A 209 -24.05 0.88 7.86
C VAL A 209 -23.41 -0.25 8.63
N ARG A 210 -24.24 -1.17 9.12
CA ARG A 210 -23.78 -2.42 9.72
C ARG A 210 -23.69 -3.45 8.59
N GLY A 211 -22.47 -3.71 8.15
CA GLY A 211 -22.18 -4.77 7.18
C GLY A 211 -22.06 -6.14 7.85
N GLN A 212 -21.67 -7.14 7.06
CA GLN A 212 -21.30 -8.46 7.58
C GLN A 212 -20.10 -8.40 8.53
N TYR A 213 -19.19 -7.46 8.30
CA TYR A 213 -17.95 -7.29 9.05
C TYR A 213 -17.95 -5.96 9.79
N GLU A 214 -17.62 -5.99 11.08
CA GLU A 214 -17.56 -4.78 11.91
C GLU A 214 -16.19 -4.09 11.78
N PRO A 215 -16.12 -2.83 11.28
CA PRO A 215 -14.86 -2.11 11.19
C PRO A 215 -14.29 -1.79 12.58
N LEU A 216 -13.01 -2.08 12.81
CA LEU A 216 -12.35 -1.75 14.07
C LEU A 216 -12.19 -0.23 14.23
N PHE A 217 -11.81 0.47 13.14
CA PHE A 217 -11.57 1.90 13.15
C PHE A 217 -12.71 2.68 12.50
N ILE A 218 -13.53 3.31 13.34
CA ILE A 218 -14.69 4.09 12.92
C ILE A 218 -14.38 5.59 13.01
N SER A 219 -14.72 6.31 11.94
CA SER A 219 -14.61 7.77 11.86
C SER A 219 -15.69 8.47 12.70
N GLN A 220 -15.49 9.74 13.00
CA GLN A 220 -16.47 10.56 13.72
C GLN A 220 -17.84 10.66 13.03
N TYR A 221 -17.87 10.46 11.71
CA TYR A 221 -19.08 10.50 10.90
C TYR A 221 -19.83 9.16 10.84
N GLY A 222 -19.39 8.14 11.59
CA GLY A 222 -20.08 6.85 11.65
C GLY A 222 -19.79 5.93 10.46
N ASN A 223 -18.65 6.12 9.79
CA ASN A 223 -18.20 5.27 8.68
C ASN A 223 -16.86 4.64 9.00
N GLN A 224 -16.53 3.50 8.38
CA GLN A 224 -15.16 2.96 8.39
C GLN A 224 -14.16 4.05 7.98
N THR A 225 -13.01 4.07 8.66
CA THR A 225 -11.95 5.03 8.36
C THR A 225 -11.46 4.85 6.92
N SER A 226 -11.37 5.94 6.17
CA SER A 226 -10.94 5.89 4.77
C SER A 226 -9.41 6.03 4.63
N PRO A 227 -8.80 5.47 3.58
CA PRO A 227 -7.39 5.70 3.28
C PRO A 227 -7.03 7.15 2.97
N GLY A 228 -8.02 7.98 2.60
CA GLY A 228 -7.88 9.42 2.42
C GLY A 228 -7.73 10.15 3.74
N THR A 229 -8.61 9.84 4.71
CA THR A 229 -8.57 10.38 6.08
C THR A 229 -7.24 10.05 6.76
N LEU A 230 -6.79 8.79 6.67
CA LEU A 230 -5.49 8.39 7.22
C LEU A 230 -4.33 9.09 6.48
N GLY A 231 -4.44 9.29 5.17
CA GLY A 231 -3.42 9.98 4.37
C GLY A 231 -3.30 11.48 4.71
N ALA A 232 -4.42 12.15 4.99
CA ALA A 232 -4.43 13.52 5.46
C ALA A 232 -3.77 13.63 6.84
N ARG A 233 -4.20 12.80 7.81
CA ARG A 233 -3.60 12.77 9.15
C ARG A 233 -2.10 12.44 9.12
N TRP A 234 -1.70 11.48 8.28
CA TRP A 234 -0.29 11.18 8.05
C TRP A 234 0.50 12.38 7.53
N SER A 235 -0.10 13.22 6.69
CA SER A 235 0.57 14.40 6.15
C SER A 235 0.77 15.48 7.21
N ASP A 236 -0.22 15.68 8.09
CA ASP A 236 -0.08 16.60 9.21
C ASP A 236 0.92 16.09 10.25
N PHE A 237 0.85 14.81 10.58
CA PHE A 237 1.81 14.15 11.47
C PHE A 237 3.24 14.24 10.94
N ARG A 238 3.43 14.07 9.63
CA ARG A 238 4.75 14.24 8.98
C ARG A 238 5.26 15.68 9.10
N LYS A 239 4.39 16.69 9.00
CA LYS A 239 4.78 18.09 9.20
C LYS A 239 5.25 18.32 10.63
N ASP A 240 4.54 17.77 11.62
CA ASP A 240 4.93 17.89 13.03
C ASP A 240 6.27 17.20 13.32
N ILE A 241 6.52 16.00 12.78
CA ILE A 241 7.84 15.35 12.91
C ILE A 241 8.93 16.22 12.28
N ASN A 242 8.67 16.84 11.13
CA ASN A 242 9.65 17.69 10.45
C ASN A 242 10.01 18.96 11.24
N CYS A 243 9.23 19.34 12.25
CA CYS A 243 9.62 20.40 13.18
C CYS A 243 10.73 19.97 14.16
N THR A 244 10.92 18.66 14.37
CA THR A 244 11.93 18.10 15.29
C THR A 244 13.08 17.42 14.56
N LEU A 245 12.79 16.67 13.50
CA LEU A 245 13.76 15.97 12.68
C LEU A 245 13.66 16.46 11.24
N ASN A 246 14.68 17.19 10.80
CA ASN A 246 14.72 17.71 9.45
C ASN A 246 14.64 16.56 8.43
N ASN A 247 13.86 16.78 7.36
CA ASN A 247 13.81 15.92 6.18
C ASN A 247 13.20 14.52 6.41
N PHE A 248 12.21 14.40 7.31
CA PHE A 248 11.38 13.21 7.47
C PHE A 248 10.45 13.03 6.25
N ASN A 249 11.01 12.47 5.17
CA ASN A 249 10.34 12.27 3.87
C ASN A 249 9.82 10.84 3.69
N TYR A 250 9.03 10.36 4.66
CA TYR A 250 8.41 9.05 4.59
C TYR A 250 6.92 9.13 4.25
N SER A 251 6.50 8.29 3.31
CA SER A 251 5.10 8.01 3.05
C SER A 251 4.55 6.98 4.05
N PHE A 252 3.23 6.89 4.20
CA PHE A 252 2.63 5.84 5.03
C PHE A 252 3.03 4.43 4.56
N HIS A 253 3.25 4.24 3.25
CA HIS A 253 3.66 2.95 2.70
C HIS A 253 5.06 2.52 3.17
N ASP A 254 5.91 3.46 3.55
CA ASP A 254 7.26 3.18 4.03
C ASP A 254 7.27 2.49 5.40
N LEU A 255 6.19 2.60 6.19
CA LEU A 255 6.01 1.80 7.41
C LEU A 255 6.04 0.30 7.10
N ARG A 256 5.38 -0.11 6.03
CA ARG A 256 5.37 -1.51 5.59
C ARG A 256 6.73 -1.96 5.06
N SER A 257 7.47 -1.08 4.38
CA SER A 257 8.85 -1.38 3.97
C SER A 257 9.78 -1.50 5.18
N THR A 258 9.54 -0.69 6.22
CA THR A 258 10.26 -0.76 7.50
C THR A 258 10.00 -2.08 8.19
N TYR A 259 8.73 -2.48 8.37
CA TYR A 259 8.38 -3.81 8.87
C TYR A 259 9.18 -4.91 8.16
N ALA A 260 9.12 -4.94 6.83
CA ALA A 260 9.73 -6.00 6.04
C ALA A 260 11.25 -6.04 6.19
N THR A 261 11.89 -4.88 6.28
CA THR A 261 13.35 -4.79 6.43
C THR A 261 13.79 -5.27 7.82
N TYR A 262 13.16 -4.76 8.87
CA TYR A 262 13.50 -5.09 10.25
C TYR A 262 13.15 -6.55 10.56
N ARG A 263 11.96 -7.01 10.16
CA ARG A 263 11.54 -8.39 10.38
C ARG A 263 12.42 -9.40 9.64
N LEU A 264 12.80 -9.11 8.39
CA LEU A 264 13.74 -9.97 7.66
C LEU A 264 15.07 -10.09 8.40
N ASN A 265 15.58 -8.99 8.93
CA ASN A 265 16.81 -8.99 9.70
C ASN A 265 16.66 -9.85 10.97
N ASP A 266 15.58 -9.68 11.74
CA ASP A 266 15.33 -10.47 12.94
C ASP A 266 15.27 -11.98 12.66
N LEU A 267 14.67 -12.39 11.53
CA LEU A 267 14.62 -13.80 11.13
C LEU A 267 16.03 -14.33 10.81
N LEU A 268 16.85 -13.54 10.11
CA LEU A 268 18.23 -13.91 9.78
C LEU A 268 19.11 -13.97 11.04
N ASP A 269 18.97 -13.02 11.95
CA ASP A 269 19.70 -12.97 13.24
C ASP A 269 19.30 -14.13 14.15
N ALA A 270 18.03 -14.58 14.08
CA ALA A 270 17.56 -15.79 14.76
C ALA A 270 18.07 -17.10 14.10
N GLY A 271 18.87 -17.01 13.04
CA GLY A 271 19.49 -18.15 12.37
C GLY A 271 18.63 -18.84 11.31
N LEU A 272 17.46 -18.28 10.93
CA LEU A 272 16.70 -18.84 9.82
C LEU A 272 17.45 -18.65 8.50
N GLY A 273 17.44 -19.69 7.66
CA GLY A 273 18.03 -19.64 6.33
C GLY A 273 17.36 -18.56 5.47
N VAL A 274 18.14 -17.91 4.62
CA VAL A 274 17.68 -16.79 3.76
C VAL A 274 16.41 -17.12 2.97
N GLY A 275 16.32 -18.33 2.39
CA GLY A 275 15.14 -18.77 1.66
C GLY A 275 13.89 -18.87 2.53
N GLN A 276 14.00 -19.51 3.70
CA GLN A 276 12.90 -19.64 4.66
C GLN A 276 12.42 -18.27 5.17
N SER A 277 13.36 -17.39 5.50
CA SER A 277 13.05 -16.02 5.95
C SER A 277 12.29 -15.22 4.87
N LEU A 278 12.68 -15.38 3.60
CA LEU A 278 11.97 -14.78 2.48
C LEU A 278 10.58 -15.37 2.28
N ASP A 279 10.42 -16.69 2.38
CA ASP A 279 9.14 -17.36 2.17
C ASP A 279 8.11 -16.92 3.23
N CYS A 280 8.52 -16.90 4.50
CA CYS A 280 7.72 -16.37 5.60
C CYS A 280 7.31 -14.92 5.32
N LEU A 281 8.28 -14.06 5.00
CA LEU A 281 8.01 -12.65 4.75
C LEU A 281 7.13 -12.42 3.50
N MET A 282 7.34 -13.20 2.43
CA MET A 282 6.52 -13.14 1.21
C MET A 282 5.07 -13.48 1.51
N SER A 283 4.85 -14.53 2.31
CA SER A 283 3.51 -14.93 2.77
C SER A 283 2.87 -13.79 3.58
N TRP A 284 3.55 -13.31 4.63
CA TRP A 284 3.09 -12.22 5.51
C TRP A 284 2.98 -10.85 4.83
N MET A 285 3.51 -10.68 3.64
CA MET A 285 3.33 -9.49 2.82
C MET A 285 2.30 -9.71 1.71
N GLY A 286 1.93 -10.96 1.39
CA GLY A 286 1.11 -11.27 0.21
C GLY A 286 1.79 -10.82 -1.08
N HIS A 287 3.09 -11.09 -1.21
CA HIS A 287 3.84 -10.85 -2.45
C HIS A 287 3.74 -12.07 -3.37
N ASN A 288 3.24 -11.86 -4.59
CA ASN A 288 3.13 -12.94 -5.58
C ASN A 288 4.44 -13.17 -6.38
N GLN A 289 5.40 -12.25 -6.28
CA GLN A 289 6.66 -12.31 -7.01
C GLN A 289 7.83 -12.16 -6.04
N GLU A 290 8.74 -13.13 -6.07
CA GLU A 290 9.97 -13.15 -5.28
C GLU A 290 10.83 -11.91 -5.51
N SER A 291 10.85 -11.39 -6.75
CA SER A 291 11.55 -10.16 -7.14
C SER A 291 11.16 -8.93 -6.30
N THR A 292 9.96 -8.91 -5.73
CA THR A 292 9.50 -7.82 -4.86
C THR A 292 10.12 -7.91 -3.48
N THR A 293 10.30 -9.13 -2.95
CA THR A 293 10.87 -9.36 -1.61
C THR A 293 12.39 -9.41 -1.63
N MET A 294 13.00 -9.88 -2.73
CA MET A 294 14.46 -9.86 -2.92
C MET A 294 15.08 -8.46 -2.81
N LYS A 295 14.29 -7.41 -3.04
CA LYS A 295 14.72 -6.02 -2.82
C LYS A 295 15.14 -5.77 -1.37
N TYR A 296 14.48 -6.40 -0.39
CA TYR A 296 14.82 -6.24 1.03
C TYR A 296 16.18 -6.86 1.34
N ILE A 297 16.52 -8.03 0.78
CA ILE A 297 17.87 -8.60 0.91
C ILE A 297 18.91 -7.70 0.27
N ARG A 298 18.67 -7.23 -0.96
CA ARG A 298 19.61 -6.32 -1.62
C ARG A 298 19.83 -5.06 -0.80
N TYR A 299 18.76 -4.54 -0.18
CA TYR A 299 18.83 -3.42 0.73
C TYR A 299 19.69 -3.74 1.96
N LEU A 300 19.43 -4.86 2.65
CA LEU A 300 20.23 -5.29 3.81
C LEU A 300 21.70 -5.48 3.44
N LYS A 301 22.01 -6.20 2.35
CA LYS A 301 23.39 -6.43 1.87
C LYS A 301 24.12 -5.16 1.41
N LYS A 302 23.40 -4.15 0.94
CA LYS A 302 23.99 -2.84 0.61
C LYS A 302 24.24 -2.02 1.88
N LYS A 303 23.46 -2.28 2.92
CA LYS A 303 23.42 -1.51 4.17
C LYS A 303 24.13 -2.21 5.34
N THR A 304 24.71 -3.39 5.16
CA THR A 304 25.57 -4.10 6.13
C THR A 304 26.83 -3.33 6.57
N ALA A 305 27.01 -2.09 6.09
CA ALA A 305 27.92 -1.09 6.67
C ALA A 305 27.28 -0.24 7.81
N LEU A 306 26.07 -0.57 8.29
CA LEU A 306 25.44 0.11 9.42
C LEU A 306 25.27 -0.88 10.57
N GLU A 307 26.15 -0.73 11.54
CA GLU A 307 26.18 -1.47 12.78
C GLU A 307 24.91 -1.28 13.63
N ASN A 308 24.51 -2.37 14.27
CA ASN A 308 23.77 -2.48 15.53
C ASN A 308 22.24 -2.25 15.61
N LYS A 309 21.60 -3.37 16.04
CA LYS A 309 20.39 -3.57 16.88
C LYS A 309 19.01 -3.41 16.21
N PHE A 310 18.58 -4.46 15.51
CA PHE A 310 17.28 -4.56 14.83
C PHE A 310 16.16 -5.26 15.62
N GLY A 311 16.42 -5.90 16.76
CA GLY A 311 15.38 -6.34 17.72
C GLY A 311 14.63 -5.20 18.45
N LEU A 312 14.87 -3.96 18.02
CA LEU A 312 14.43 -2.73 18.65
C LEU A 312 13.07 -2.24 18.10
N LEU A 313 12.56 -2.76 16.97
CA LEU A 313 11.31 -2.26 16.36
C LEU A 313 10.10 -2.49 17.27
N ASP A 314 9.88 -3.74 17.68
CA ASP A 314 8.79 -4.08 18.61
C ASP A 314 8.98 -3.37 19.96
N GLN A 315 10.22 -3.18 20.41
CA GLN A 315 10.54 -2.48 21.68
C GLN A 315 10.24 -0.97 21.61
N ILE A 316 10.76 -0.27 20.60
CA ILE A 316 10.50 1.17 20.35
C ILE A 316 9.00 1.42 20.24
N MET A 317 8.32 0.56 19.49
CA MET A 317 6.88 0.73 19.26
C MET A 317 6.06 0.30 20.45
N HIS A 318 6.51 -0.68 21.25
CA HIS A 318 5.89 -1.05 22.52
C HIS A 318 5.71 0.18 23.38
N ASP A 319 6.75 1.00 23.58
CA ASP A 319 6.65 2.22 24.39
C ASP A 319 5.76 3.30 23.75
N ALA A 320 5.67 3.36 22.42
CA ALA A 320 4.82 4.32 21.73
C ALA A 320 3.33 3.98 21.82
N ILE A 321 2.99 2.70 21.88
CA ILE A 321 1.61 2.20 22.02
C ILE A 321 1.26 1.83 23.47
N LYS A 322 2.25 1.81 24.37
CA LYS A 322 2.11 1.65 25.81
C LYS A 322 2.04 3.02 26.47
N ASN A 323 0.87 3.65 26.36
CA ASN A 323 0.40 4.63 27.34
C ASN A 323 -1.11 4.78 27.27
N GLU A 324 -1.67 5.17 28.43
CA GLU A 324 -3.07 5.24 28.86
C GLU A 324 -3.67 3.91 29.35
N GLY A 325 -3.37 3.58 30.61
CA GLY A 325 -4.48 3.29 31.51
C GLY A 325 -5.40 4.51 31.51
N TYR A 326 -6.67 4.27 31.22
CA TYR A 326 -7.71 5.27 31.02
C TYR A 326 -7.65 6.38 32.08
N THR A 327 -7.11 7.54 31.74
CA THR A 327 -7.46 8.79 32.40
C THR A 327 -8.71 9.31 31.72
N ASN A 328 -9.82 9.27 32.46
CA ASN A 328 -11.04 9.99 32.14
C ASN A 328 -10.71 11.47 31.95
N GLU A 329 -10.47 11.90 30.72
CA GLU A 329 -10.53 13.33 30.39
C GLU A 329 -11.83 13.61 29.66
N LEU A 330 -12.70 14.29 30.41
CA LEU A 330 -13.88 14.99 29.97
C LEU A 330 -13.51 16.02 28.89
N LEU A 331 -14.14 15.89 27.70
CA LEU A 331 -14.96 16.91 27.02
C LEU A 331 -15.34 16.44 25.61
#